data_AF-A0AAW9Q2A9-F1
#
_entry.id   AF-A0AAW9Q2A9-F1
#
_cell.length_a   1.000
_cell.length_b   1.000
_cell.length_c   1.000
_cell.angle_alpha   90.00
_cell.angle_beta   90.00
_cell.angle_gamma   90.00
#
_symmetry.space_group_name_H-M   'P 1'
#
loop_
_entity.id
_entity.type
_entity.pdbx_description
1 polymer ?
#
loop_
_entity_poly.entity_id
_entity_poly.type
_entity_poly.pdbx_seq_one_letter_code
_entity_poly.pdbx_strand_id
1 'polypeptide(L)'
;MANTIIFNALRLPEANVKSLILGSAIAIIPPEFLEPERQFALYPESNLETVKIEAWAKCEDCKMLDKTASLDVIALHTGHLLEFLQASLEKSGNIFLAYLRVYSLPKAIEITSQSMGYYVYFANAIYIDDLLPVVSDRDFEVQKQRLLNREPPESMFEKIERTLKETELQRKIESSGELDWIERIAKIGNSSGGHEFEKLVRKSFIKLGFSNSNTNPKASLDPEATGGAGGIDLCCEYPYPVVGECKASANQEIPTKVCSQLTYLGQAHSPDYEMAIKIIIAAGSLNHHSNPIAIGNKMNVIRPEALEKLVKLKASHTGSINLWELKSCLESQPFGEDADSKLLDFIEKAEGEIKLRSHIVQTVKMCLEKFNSSSVDLDALSGAYHFSNPPKNLSKEELRDILIELSSPLAGYLGRVDENERKCDRFYFLRDLPCDVFS
;
A
#
# COMPACT_ATOMS: atom_id res chain seq x y z
N MET A 1 19.45 -19.38 5.88
CA MET A 1 19.89 -19.32 4.47
C MET A 1 20.05 -20.75 4.00
N ALA A 2 19.18 -21.19 3.10
CA ALA A 2 19.26 -22.54 2.55
C ALA A 2 20.24 -22.51 1.37
N ASN A 3 21.44 -23.08 1.55
CA ASN A 3 22.37 -23.24 0.45
C ASN A 3 21.94 -24.46 -0.36
N THR A 4 21.54 -24.25 -1.61
CA THR A 4 21.21 -25.33 -2.55
C THR A 4 22.39 -25.58 -3.46
N ILE A 5 22.69 -26.86 -3.72
CA ILE A 5 23.79 -27.28 -4.61
C ILE A 5 23.20 -28.13 -5.74
N ILE A 6 23.48 -27.74 -6.98
CA ILE A 6 22.99 -28.44 -8.17
C ILE A 6 24.16 -29.04 -8.94
N PHE A 7 24.07 -30.34 -9.23
CA PHE A 7 25.11 -31.11 -9.92
C PHE A 7 24.76 -31.44 -11.37
N ASN A 8 23.49 -31.37 -11.74
CA ASN A 8 23.00 -31.76 -13.05
C ASN A 8 21.83 -30.89 -13.50
N ALA A 9 21.53 -30.99 -14.78
CA ALA A 9 20.37 -30.39 -15.41
C ALA A 9 19.50 -31.48 -16.03
N LEU A 10 18.18 -31.40 -15.84
CA LEU A 10 17.21 -32.26 -16.51
C LEU A 10 16.93 -31.68 -17.90
N ARG A 11 17.16 -32.49 -18.93
CA ARG A 11 16.84 -32.17 -20.32
C ARG A 11 15.34 -32.29 -20.54
N LEU A 12 14.73 -31.20 -21.00
CA LEU A 12 13.31 -31.08 -21.29
C LEU A 12 13.11 -30.39 -22.64
N PRO A 13 11.97 -30.62 -23.33
CA PRO A 13 11.61 -29.85 -24.50
C PRO A 13 11.67 -28.34 -24.23
N GLU A 14 12.20 -27.57 -25.18
CA GLU A 14 12.38 -26.11 -25.01
C GLU A 14 11.08 -25.40 -24.60
N ALA A 15 9.93 -25.83 -25.15
CA ALA A 15 8.61 -25.30 -24.81
C ALA A 15 8.26 -25.51 -23.33
N ASN A 16 8.58 -26.67 -22.76
CA ASN A 16 8.31 -26.98 -21.36
C ASN A 16 9.19 -26.11 -20.45
N VAL A 17 10.47 -25.95 -20.79
CA VAL A 17 11.39 -25.08 -20.05
C VAL A 17 10.90 -23.63 -20.06
N LYS A 18 10.47 -23.11 -21.22
CA LYS A 18 9.89 -21.76 -21.31
C LYS A 18 8.64 -21.59 -20.45
N SER A 19 7.71 -22.54 -20.49
CA SER A 19 6.49 -22.47 -19.68
C SER A 19 6.77 -22.51 -18.18
N LEU A 20 7.78 -23.29 -17.75
CA LEU A 20 8.24 -23.34 -16.35
C LEU A 20 8.89 -22.02 -15.93
N ILE A 21 9.75 -21.43 -16.77
CA ILE A 21 10.43 -20.15 -16.49
C ILE A 21 9.46 -18.98 -16.48
N LEU A 22 8.41 -19.01 -17.31
CA LEU A 22 7.35 -18.00 -17.32
C LEU A 22 6.32 -18.19 -16.20
N GLY A 23 6.39 -19.30 -15.45
CA GLY A 23 5.42 -19.63 -14.40
C GLY A 23 4.02 -19.95 -14.94
N SER A 24 3.89 -20.22 -16.24
CA SER A 24 2.62 -20.62 -16.86
C SER A 24 2.33 -22.12 -16.69
N ALA A 25 3.35 -22.92 -16.38
CA ALA A 25 3.22 -24.31 -15.99
C ALA A 25 4.01 -24.57 -14.71
N ILE A 26 3.50 -25.47 -13.87
CA ILE A 26 4.21 -26.00 -12.69
C ILE A 26 4.39 -27.51 -12.76
N ALA A 27 3.92 -28.14 -13.85
CA ALA A 27 3.97 -29.58 -14.03
C ALA A 27 4.44 -29.96 -15.42
N ILE A 28 5.13 -31.10 -15.51
CA ILE A 28 5.66 -31.65 -16.76
C ILE A 28 5.46 -33.16 -16.82
N ILE A 29 5.62 -33.72 -18.02
CA ILE A 29 5.77 -35.16 -18.23
C ILE A 29 7.25 -35.48 -18.41
N PRO A 30 7.98 -35.88 -17.35
CA PRO A 30 9.38 -36.23 -17.46
C PRO A 30 9.57 -37.60 -18.15
N PRO A 31 10.76 -37.86 -18.72
CA PRO A 31 11.07 -39.15 -19.34
C PRO A 31 11.20 -40.31 -18.36
N GLU A 32 11.44 -40.01 -17.07
CA GLU A 32 11.54 -40.98 -15.98
C GLU A 32 10.87 -40.43 -14.71
N PHE A 33 10.61 -41.32 -13.75
CA PHE A 33 10.11 -40.92 -12.44
C PHE A 33 11.12 -40.02 -11.74
N LEU A 34 10.67 -38.84 -11.30
CA LEU A 34 11.49 -37.91 -10.52
C LEU A 34 11.24 -38.12 -9.04
N GLU A 35 12.27 -38.44 -8.28
CA GLU A 35 12.17 -38.52 -6.82
C GLU A 35 11.80 -37.14 -6.25
N PRO A 36 10.83 -37.06 -5.32
CA PRO A 36 10.56 -35.83 -4.59
C PRO A 36 11.82 -35.33 -3.89
N GLU A 37 11.90 -34.01 -3.69
CA GLU A 37 13.07 -33.29 -3.20
C GLU A 37 14.29 -33.26 -4.14
N ARG A 38 14.27 -34.01 -5.26
CA ARG A 38 15.36 -33.96 -6.24
C ARG A 38 15.45 -32.56 -6.87
N GLN A 39 16.66 -32.04 -6.92
CA GLN A 39 16.97 -30.72 -7.45
C GLN A 39 17.83 -30.84 -8.72
N PHE A 40 17.51 -30.04 -9.72
CA PHE A 40 18.21 -30.04 -11.00
C PHE A 40 18.01 -28.69 -11.71
N ALA A 41 18.96 -28.32 -12.56
CA ALA A 41 18.76 -27.19 -13.45
C ALA A 41 17.82 -27.55 -14.61
N LEU A 42 17.18 -26.56 -15.23
CA LEU A 42 16.31 -26.78 -16.39
C LEU A 42 17.11 -26.61 -17.68
N TYR A 43 17.33 -27.71 -18.40
CA TYR A 43 18.06 -27.70 -19.67
C TYR A 43 17.08 -27.78 -20.85
N PRO A 44 16.99 -26.74 -21.69
CA PRO A 44 16.17 -26.80 -22.90
C PRO A 44 16.88 -27.62 -23.98
N GLU A 45 16.19 -28.63 -24.51
CA GLU A 45 16.64 -29.38 -25.67
C GLU A 45 16.80 -28.42 -26.86
N SER A 46 18.02 -28.33 -27.40
CA SER A 46 18.39 -27.35 -28.41
C SER A 46 19.45 -27.91 -29.37
N ASN A 47 19.37 -27.51 -30.63
CA ASN A 47 20.36 -27.83 -31.66
C ASN A 47 21.55 -26.85 -31.68
N LEU A 48 21.59 -25.88 -30.76
CA LEU A 48 22.67 -24.91 -30.66
C LEU A 48 23.94 -25.55 -30.07
N GLU A 49 25.11 -25.01 -30.41
CA GLU A 49 26.39 -25.45 -29.82
C GLU A 49 26.49 -25.10 -28.32
N THR A 50 25.85 -24.01 -27.91
CA THR A 50 25.80 -23.52 -26.52
C THR A 50 24.36 -23.32 -26.09
N VAL A 51 24.04 -23.81 -24.89
CA VAL A 51 22.71 -23.72 -24.27
C VAL A 51 22.78 -22.87 -23.03
N LYS A 52 21.81 -21.96 -22.89
CA LYS A 52 21.65 -21.07 -21.75
C LYS A 52 20.67 -21.67 -20.73
N ILE A 53 21.11 -21.78 -19.48
CA ILE A 53 20.33 -22.25 -18.35
C ILE A 53 20.02 -21.05 -17.45
N GLU A 54 18.73 -20.77 -17.26
CA GLU A 54 18.26 -19.56 -16.56
C GLU A 54 17.49 -19.88 -15.27
N ALA A 55 17.17 -21.15 -15.03
CA ALA A 55 16.37 -21.57 -13.89
C ALA A 55 16.73 -22.99 -13.44
N TRP A 56 16.34 -23.30 -12.22
CA TRP A 56 16.40 -24.63 -11.64
C TRP A 56 15.08 -24.99 -10.99
N ALA A 57 14.89 -26.27 -10.74
CA ALA A 57 13.68 -26.78 -10.13
C ALA A 57 13.98 -27.78 -9.03
N LYS A 58 13.07 -27.81 -8.06
CA LYS A 58 12.92 -28.87 -7.09
C LYS A 58 11.66 -29.67 -7.42
N CYS A 59 11.76 -30.99 -7.48
CA CYS A 59 10.59 -31.85 -7.61
C CYS A 59 9.84 -31.89 -6.28
N GLU A 60 8.62 -31.38 -6.26
CA GLU A 60 7.75 -31.37 -5.07
C GLU A 60 6.90 -32.64 -4.96
N ASP A 61 6.57 -33.25 -6.10
CA ASP A 61 5.83 -34.50 -6.17
C ASP A 61 5.99 -35.08 -7.59
N CYS A 62 5.89 -36.40 -7.74
CA CYS A 62 5.85 -37.06 -9.03
C CYS A 62 4.88 -38.23 -8.97
N LYS A 63 3.85 -38.21 -9.81
CA LYS A 63 2.79 -39.21 -9.81
C LYS A 63 2.81 -40.02 -11.09
N MET A 64 2.63 -41.33 -10.96
CA MET A 64 2.37 -42.20 -12.09
C MET A 64 0.89 -42.11 -12.47
N LEU A 65 0.63 -41.91 -13.76
CA LEU A 65 -0.71 -41.87 -14.34
C LEU A 65 -0.87 -43.11 -15.22
N ASP A 66 -2.01 -43.76 -15.11
CA ASP A 66 -2.38 -44.92 -15.90
C ASP A 66 -3.57 -44.59 -16.83
N LYS A 67 -4.11 -45.61 -17.50
CA LYS A 67 -5.23 -45.50 -18.44
C LYS A 67 -6.53 -44.98 -17.83
N THR A 68 -6.65 -44.87 -16.51
CA THR A 68 -7.83 -44.33 -15.83
C THR A 68 -7.76 -42.81 -15.62
N ALA A 69 -6.61 -42.19 -15.89
CA ALA A 69 -6.42 -40.76 -15.69
C ALA A 69 -7.17 -39.93 -16.75
N SER A 70 -7.90 -38.90 -16.31
CA SER A 70 -8.40 -37.85 -17.22
C SER A 70 -7.23 -36.99 -17.70
N LEU A 71 -6.92 -37.09 -19.01
CA LEU A 71 -5.75 -36.44 -19.62
C LEU A 71 -6.02 -35.03 -20.14
N ASP A 72 -7.29 -34.65 -20.35
CA ASP A 72 -7.67 -33.36 -20.96
C ASP A 72 -7.15 -32.17 -20.14
N VAL A 73 -7.35 -32.24 -18.82
CA VAL A 73 -6.90 -31.20 -17.89
C VAL A 73 -5.38 -31.20 -17.76
N ILE A 74 -4.75 -32.38 -17.80
CA ILE A 74 -3.28 -32.49 -17.73
C ILE A 74 -2.65 -31.88 -18.98
N ALA A 75 -3.23 -32.12 -20.16
CA ALA A 75 -2.81 -31.50 -21.41
C ALA A 75 -2.82 -29.97 -21.29
N LEU A 76 -3.91 -29.39 -20.74
CA LEU A 76 -4.03 -27.94 -20.52
C LEU A 76 -2.97 -27.39 -19.56
N HIS A 77 -2.66 -28.08 -18.46
CA HIS A 77 -1.68 -27.62 -17.47
C HIS A 77 -0.22 -27.83 -17.89
N THR A 78 0.05 -28.79 -18.77
CA THR A 78 1.42 -29.13 -19.20
C THR A 78 1.78 -28.58 -20.58
N GLY A 79 0.81 -28.06 -21.33
CA GLY A 79 1.00 -27.53 -22.69
C GLY A 79 1.19 -28.61 -23.76
N HIS A 80 0.92 -29.88 -23.43
CA HIS A 80 0.97 -30.99 -24.39
C HIS A 80 -0.35 -31.12 -25.16
N LEU A 81 -0.25 -31.64 -26.39
CA LEU A 81 -1.43 -32.11 -27.13
C LEU A 81 -2.01 -33.36 -26.44
N LEU A 82 -3.32 -33.45 -26.36
CA LEU A 82 -4.01 -34.58 -25.73
C LEU A 82 -3.65 -35.91 -26.42
N GLU A 83 -3.59 -35.89 -27.73
CA GLU A 83 -3.25 -37.06 -28.57
C GLU A 83 -1.85 -37.57 -28.27
N PHE A 84 -0.91 -36.66 -27.96
CA PHE A 84 0.46 -37.03 -27.59
C PHE A 84 0.50 -37.76 -26.24
N LEU A 85 -0.27 -37.29 -25.25
CA LEU A 85 -0.36 -37.95 -23.93
C LEU A 85 -1.02 -39.33 -24.04
N GLN A 86 -2.08 -39.43 -24.83
CA GLN A 86 -2.77 -40.70 -25.10
C GLN A 86 -1.83 -41.71 -25.77
N ALA A 87 -1.14 -41.31 -26.85
CA ALA A 87 -0.20 -42.17 -27.55
C ALA A 87 0.97 -42.62 -26.65
N SER A 88 1.47 -41.72 -25.80
CA SER A 88 2.51 -42.05 -24.83
C SER A 88 2.02 -43.12 -23.85
N LEU A 89 0.82 -42.93 -23.30
CA LEU A 89 0.21 -43.85 -22.34
C LEU A 89 -0.13 -45.22 -22.95
N GLU A 90 -0.54 -45.26 -24.22
CA GLU A 90 -0.77 -46.52 -24.95
C GLU A 90 0.52 -47.31 -25.14
N LYS A 91 1.64 -46.61 -25.42
CA LYS A 91 2.94 -47.23 -25.68
C LYS A 91 3.62 -47.77 -24.41
N SER A 92 3.62 -47.00 -23.31
CA SER A 92 4.33 -47.37 -22.07
C SER A 92 3.43 -47.96 -20.99
N GLY A 93 2.10 -47.85 -21.12
CA GLY A 93 1.13 -48.27 -20.11
C GLY A 93 0.92 -47.27 -18.97
N ASN A 94 1.93 -46.42 -18.71
CA ASN A 94 1.89 -45.32 -17.74
C ASN A 94 2.69 -44.10 -18.24
N ILE A 95 2.40 -42.93 -17.68
CA ILE A 95 3.23 -41.72 -17.82
C ILE A 95 3.47 -41.11 -16.44
N PHE A 96 4.51 -40.31 -16.29
CA PHE A 96 4.79 -39.60 -15.04
C PHE A 96 4.34 -38.14 -15.15
N LEU A 97 3.81 -37.58 -14.07
CA LEU A 97 3.46 -36.18 -13.93
C LEU A 97 4.23 -35.63 -12.73
N ALA A 98 5.25 -34.83 -13.00
CA ALA A 98 6.07 -34.20 -11.98
C ALA A 98 5.63 -32.76 -11.73
N TYR A 99 5.53 -32.39 -10.46
CA TYR A 99 5.23 -31.04 -9.98
C TYR A 99 6.53 -30.38 -9.58
N LEU A 100 6.88 -29.27 -10.23
CA LEU A 100 8.18 -28.64 -10.12
C LEU A 100 8.06 -27.25 -9.50
N ARG A 101 8.71 -27.04 -8.35
CA ARG A 101 8.94 -25.72 -7.79
C ARG A 101 10.14 -25.10 -8.49
N VAL A 102 9.89 -24.07 -9.30
CA VAL A 102 10.90 -23.46 -10.18
C VAL A 102 11.43 -22.17 -9.57
N TYR A 103 12.74 -21.98 -9.66
CA TYR A 103 13.47 -20.81 -9.18
C TYR A 103 14.36 -20.27 -10.30
N SER A 104 14.40 -18.95 -10.44
CA SER A 104 15.31 -18.27 -11.34
C SER A 104 16.74 -18.32 -10.81
N LEU A 105 17.70 -18.49 -11.71
CA LEU A 105 19.11 -18.28 -11.40
C LEU A 105 19.42 -16.77 -11.47
N PRO A 106 20.10 -16.19 -10.47
CA PRO A 106 20.49 -14.77 -10.52
C PRO A 106 21.33 -14.41 -11.75
N LYS A 107 22.11 -15.38 -12.24
CA LYS A 107 22.88 -15.27 -13.47
C LYS A 107 22.73 -16.54 -14.29
N ALA A 108 22.38 -16.39 -15.56
CA ALA A 108 22.30 -17.51 -16.48
C ALA A 108 23.68 -18.15 -16.73
N ILE A 109 23.66 -19.45 -16.98
CA ILE A 109 24.85 -20.27 -17.19
C ILE A 109 24.84 -20.78 -18.62
N GLU A 110 25.95 -20.63 -19.32
CA GLU A 110 26.14 -21.18 -20.66
C GLU A 110 26.93 -22.49 -20.57
N ILE A 111 26.41 -23.54 -21.20
CA ILE A 111 27.09 -24.81 -21.30
C ILE A 111 27.11 -25.31 -22.75
N THR A 112 28.16 -26.04 -23.11
CA THR A 112 28.24 -26.71 -24.42
C THR A 112 27.15 -27.76 -24.52
N SER A 113 26.44 -27.77 -25.64
CA SER A 113 25.35 -28.71 -25.88
C SER A 113 25.85 -30.14 -25.90
N GLN A 114 25.14 -31.01 -25.19
CA GLN A 114 25.40 -32.44 -25.14
C GLN A 114 24.23 -33.19 -25.76
N SER A 115 24.51 -34.17 -26.62
CA SER A 115 23.50 -34.87 -27.40
C SER A 115 22.93 -36.15 -26.75
N MET A 116 23.50 -36.62 -25.64
CA MET A 116 23.09 -37.89 -25.01
C MET A 116 22.56 -37.72 -23.58
N GLY A 117 21.60 -38.56 -23.22
CA GLY A 117 21.05 -38.71 -21.86
C GLY A 117 19.93 -37.73 -21.47
N TYR A 118 19.16 -38.09 -20.43
CA TYR A 118 18.15 -37.21 -19.83
C TYR A 118 18.75 -36.16 -18.89
N TYR A 119 19.96 -36.40 -18.40
CA TYR A 119 20.68 -35.48 -17.53
C TYR A 119 21.97 -35.01 -18.16
N VAL A 120 22.24 -33.72 -18.01
CA VAL A 120 23.53 -33.10 -18.33
C VAL A 120 24.24 -32.80 -17.01
N TYR A 121 25.42 -33.36 -16.80
CA TYR A 121 26.20 -33.14 -15.59
C TYR A 121 27.11 -31.92 -15.76
N PHE A 122 27.16 -31.08 -14.73
CA PHE A 122 28.06 -29.94 -14.73
C PHE A 122 29.47 -30.35 -14.33
N ALA A 123 30.47 -29.71 -14.94
CA ALA A 123 31.88 -29.91 -14.54
C ALA A 123 32.14 -29.45 -13.10
N ASN A 124 31.43 -28.40 -12.67
CA ASN A 124 31.44 -27.88 -11.31
C ASN A 124 30.01 -27.74 -10.80
N ALA A 125 29.79 -28.01 -9.51
CA ALA A 125 28.50 -27.81 -8.89
C ALA A 125 28.11 -26.32 -8.86
N ILE A 126 26.82 -26.03 -9.05
CA ILE A 126 26.28 -24.68 -8.96
C ILE A 126 25.81 -24.47 -7.52
N TYR A 127 26.32 -23.44 -6.87
CA TYR A 127 25.91 -23.01 -5.54
C TYR A 127 24.87 -21.90 -5.66
N ILE A 128 23.74 -22.05 -4.98
CA ILE A 128 22.64 -21.08 -4.95
C ILE A 128 22.44 -20.63 -3.50
N ASP A 129 22.57 -19.33 -3.30
CA ASP A 129 22.41 -18.62 -2.04
C ASP A 129 21.09 -17.84 -1.97
N ASP A 130 20.53 -17.46 -3.12
CA ASP A 130 19.27 -16.75 -3.24
C ASP A 130 18.16 -17.61 -3.87
N LEU A 131 17.02 -17.71 -3.20
CA LEU A 131 15.84 -18.44 -3.66
C LEU A 131 14.86 -17.45 -4.28
N LEU A 132 14.93 -17.30 -5.59
CA LEU A 132 14.03 -16.45 -6.38
C LEU A 132 12.97 -17.32 -7.06
N PRO A 133 11.84 -17.64 -6.40
CA PRO A 133 10.82 -18.49 -7.00
C PRO A 133 10.14 -17.79 -8.18
N VAL A 134 9.94 -18.52 -9.28
CA VAL A 134 9.28 -18.00 -10.49
C VAL A 134 7.80 -17.71 -10.24
N VAL A 135 7.16 -18.53 -9.40
CA VAL A 135 5.76 -18.40 -9.00
C VAL A 135 5.73 -18.25 -7.48
N SER A 136 4.84 -17.42 -6.91
CA SER A 136 4.76 -17.31 -5.43
C SER A 136 4.43 -18.68 -4.79
N ASP A 137 4.78 -18.88 -3.51
CA ASP A 137 4.47 -20.15 -2.81
C ASP A 137 2.97 -20.45 -2.86
N ARG A 138 2.17 -19.40 -2.71
CA ARG A 138 0.71 -19.48 -2.75
C ARG A 138 0.18 -19.85 -4.13
N ASP A 139 0.63 -19.17 -5.19
CA ASP A 139 0.16 -19.44 -6.54
C ASP A 139 0.56 -20.86 -6.99
N PHE A 140 1.73 -21.33 -6.55
CA PHE A 140 2.16 -22.70 -6.79
C PHE A 140 1.24 -23.70 -6.10
N GLU A 141 0.90 -23.48 -4.83
CA GLU A 141 0.00 -24.38 -4.11
C GLU A 141 -1.41 -24.38 -4.72
N VAL A 142 -1.94 -23.22 -5.13
CA VAL A 142 -3.24 -23.14 -5.83
C VAL A 142 -3.21 -23.93 -7.14
N GLN A 143 -2.17 -23.75 -7.96
CA GLN A 143 -2.05 -24.50 -9.21
C GLN A 143 -1.87 -26.01 -8.97
N LYS A 144 -1.10 -26.40 -7.95
CA LYS A 144 -0.90 -27.78 -7.55
C LYS A 144 -2.22 -28.43 -7.13
N GLN A 145 -2.99 -27.78 -6.27
CA GLN A 145 -4.30 -28.25 -5.82
C GLN A 145 -5.30 -28.38 -6.98
N ARG A 146 -5.38 -27.37 -7.87
CA ARG A 146 -6.23 -27.46 -9.08
C ARG A 146 -5.85 -28.65 -9.94
N LEU A 147 -4.57 -28.84 -10.21
CA LEU A 147 -4.09 -29.96 -11.02
C LEU A 147 -4.38 -31.31 -10.32
N LEU A 148 -4.22 -31.40 -9.00
CA LEU A 148 -4.59 -32.58 -8.19
C LEU A 148 -6.09 -32.88 -8.29
N ASN A 149 -6.94 -31.86 -8.21
CA ASN A 149 -8.40 -31.96 -8.31
C ASN A 149 -8.92 -32.10 -9.74
N ARG A 150 -8.03 -32.05 -10.75
CA ARG A 150 -8.37 -32.06 -12.18
C ARG A 150 -9.28 -30.89 -12.57
N GLU A 151 -9.01 -29.72 -12.00
CA GLU A 151 -9.62 -28.46 -12.39
C GLU A 151 -8.78 -27.78 -13.49
N PRO A 152 -9.41 -27.04 -14.43
CA PRO A 152 -8.68 -26.33 -15.48
C PRO A 152 -7.73 -25.26 -14.89
N PRO A 153 -6.67 -24.89 -15.65
CA PRO A 153 -5.77 -23.81 -15.25
C PRO A 153 -6.57 -22.54 -14.97
N GLU A 154 -6.15 -21.80 -13.96
CA GLU A 154 -6.76 -20.51 -13.65
C GLU A 154 -6.55 -19.54 -14.81
N SER A 155 -7.65 -18.95 -15.29
CA SER A 155 -7.61 -17.96 -16.35
C SER A 155 -6.91 -16.68 -15.89
N MET A 156 -6.43 -15.88 -16.84
CA MET A 156 -5.84 -14.58 -16.53
C MET A 156 -6.84 -13.65 -15.82
N PHE A 157 -8.13 -13.73 -16.16
CA PHE A 157 -9.17 -12.90 -15.54
C PHE A 157 -9.38 -13.25 -14.07
N GLU A 158 -9.48 -14.54 -13.73
CA GLU A 158 -9.59 -15.01 -12.35
C GLU A 158 -8.35 -14.61 -11.51
N LYS A 159 -7.15 -14.73 -12.08
CA LYS A 159 -5.89 -14.27 -11.42
C LYS A 159 -5.93 -12.79 -11.08
N ILE A 160 -6.39 -11.95 -12.02
CA ILE A 160 -6.52 -10.50 -11.81
C ILE A 160 -7.55 -10.22 -10.73
N GLU A 161 -8.74 -10.82 -10.80
CA GLU A 161 -9.80 -10.59 -9.82
C GLU A 161 -9.37 -11.00 -8.40
N ARG A 162 -8.69 -12.14 -8.26
CA ARG A 162 -8.12 -12.59 -6.98
C ARG A 162 -7.12 -11.57 -6.43
N THR A 163 -6.16 -11.15 -7.26
CA THR A 163 -5.11 -10.19 -6.85
C THR A 163 -5.72 -8.87 -6.40
N LEU A 164 -6.75 -8.38 -7.10
CA LEU A 164 -7.48 -7.16 -6.73
C LEU A 164 -8.18 -7.30 -5.37
N LYS A 165 -8.91 -8.40 -5.15
CA LYS A 165 -9.59 -8.67 -3.86
C LYS A 165 -8.61 -8.73 -2.69
N GLU A 166 -7.46 -9.34 -2.91
CA GLU A 166 -6.42 -9.46 -1.88
C GLU A 166 -5.76 -8.14 -1.56
N THR A 167 -5.45 -7.34 -2.59
CA THR A 167 -4.94 -5.99 -2.42
C THR A 167 -5.93 -5.12 -1.64
N GLU A 168 -7.23 -5.28 -1.92
CA GLU A 168 -8.27 -4.56 -1.20
C GLU A 168 -8.38 -5.03 0.27
N LEU A 169 -8.29 -6.33 0.52
CA LEU A 169 -8.31 -6.89 1.88
C LEU A 169 -7.09 -6.45 2.70
N GLN A 170 -5.91 -6.48 2.09
CA GLN A 170 -4.66 -6.02 2.70
C GLN A 170 -4.76 -4.54 3.08
N ARG A 171 -5.28 -3.70 2.17
CA ARG A 171 -5.54 -2.28 2.43
C ARG A 171 -6.56 -2.07 3.56
N LYS A 172 -7.58 -2.92 3.67
CA LYS A 172 -8.57 -2.86 4.77
C LYS A 172 -7.93 -3.24 6.12
N ILE A 173 -7.06 -4.25 6.14
CA ILE A 173 -6.34 -4.66 7.36
C ILE A 173 -5.39 -3.54 7.82
N GLU A 174 -4.64 -2.95 6.90
CA GLU A 174 -3.74 -1.82 7.17
C GLU A 174 -4.52 -0.61 7.68
N SER A 175 -5.65 -0.27 7.05
CA SER A 175 -6.54 0.80 7.51
C SER A 175 -7.12 0.52 8.91
N SER A 176 -7.41 -0.73 9.26
CA SER A 176 -7.96 -1.11 10.58
C SER A 176 -6.92 -0.96 11.70
N GLY A 177 -5.68 -1.40 11.46
CA GLY A 177 -4.58 -1.22 12.42
C GLY A 177 -4.17 0.25 12.60
N GLU A 178 -4.36 1.09 11.58
CA GLU A 178 -4.12 2.54 11.69
C GLU A 178 -5.15 3.25 12.58
N LEU A 179 -6.41 2.85 12.58
CA LEU A 179 -7.45 3.54 13.34
C LEU A 179 -7.37 3.27 14.85
N ASP A 180 -6.94 2.08 15.25
CA ASP A 180 -6.86 1.69 16.67
C ASP A 180 -5.97 2.64 17.49
N TRP A 181 -4.80 3.01 16.98
CA TRP A 181 -3.93 3.93 17.70
C TRP A 181 -4.39 5.39 17.60
N ILE A 182 -5.05 5.78 16.49
CA ILE A 182 -5.58 7.13 16.31
C ILE A 182 -6.69 7.41 17.34
N GLU A 183 -7.62 6.47 17.54
CA GLU A 183 -8.70 6.58 18.54
C GLU A 183 -8.20 6.60 20.00
N ARG A 184 -6.92 6.29 20.22
CA ARG A 184 -6.28 6.37 21.53
C ARG A 184 -5.71 7.75 21.83
N ILE A 185 -5.58 8.65 20.84
CA ILE A 185 -4.97 9.98 21.03
C ILE A 185 -5.73 10.77 22.09
N ALA A 186 -7.04 10.99 21.89
CA ALA A 186 -7.83 11.76 22.84
C ALA A 186 -7.97 11.02 24.17
N LYS A 187 -8.23 9.71 24.12
CA LYS A 187 -8.38 8.86 25.31
C LYS A 187 -7.16 8.93 26.24
N ILE A 188 -5.95 8.83 25.68
CA ILE A 188 -4.71 8.85 26.47
C ILE A 188 -4.33 10.28 26.85
N GLY A 189 -4.55 11.28 25.99
CA GLY A 189 -4.32 12.69 26.32
C GLY A 189 -5.17 13.19 27.50
N ASN A 190 -6.39 12.67 27.63
CA ASN A 190 -7.29 12.90 28.77
C ASN A 190 -6.99 12.02 30.00
N SER A 191 -5.89 11.26 30.00
CA SER A 191 -5.49 10.40 31.11
C SER A 191 -4.26 10.97 31.85
N SER A 192 -3.64 10.16 32.72
CA SER A 192 -2.35 10.45 33.35
C SER A 192 -1.14 9.81 32.62
N GLY A 193 -1.37 9.18 31.46
CA GLY A 193 -0.37 8.41 30.69
C GLY A 193 0.56 9.26 29.83
N GLY A 194 1.38 10.13 30.43
CA GLY A 194 2.24 11.09 29.72
C GLY A 194 3.15 10.47 28.64
N HIS A 195 3.89 9.42 28.98
CA HIS A 195 4.83 8.78 28.04
C HIS A 195 4.12 8.21 26.80
N GLU A 196 3.01 7.49 27.00
CA GLU A 196 2.22 6.94 25.89
C GLU A 196 1.60 8.07 25.05
N PHE A 197 1.21 9.17 25.68
CA PHE A 197 0.67 10.33 24.96
C PHE A 197 1.71 10.98 24.06
N GLU A 198 2.94 11.18 24.53
CA GLU A 198 4.05 11.69 23.71
C GLU A 198 4.30 10.80 22.49
N LYS A 199 4.27 9.46 22.66
CA LYS A 199 4.39 8.52 21.53
C LYS A 199 3.29 8.72 20.49
N LEU A 200 2.05 8.86 20.95
CA LEU A 200 0.90 9.06 20.07
C LEU A 200 1.00 10.39 19.32
N VAL A 201 1.41 11.48 19.99
CA VAL A 201 1.63 12.77 19.35
C VAL A 201 2.72 12.68 18.27
N ARG A 202 3.85 12.03 18.55
CA ARG A 202 4.90 11.82 17.53
C ARG A 202 4.38 11.03 16.33
N LYS A 203 3.64 9.95 16.57
CA LYS A 203 2.97 9.17 15.50
C LYS A 203 2.00 10.03 14.68
N SER A 204 1.23 10.90 15.33
CA SER A 204 0.32 11.85 14.67
C SER A 204 1.07 12.75 13.68
N PHE A 205 2.17 13.38 14.10
CA PHE A 205 2.93 14.27 13.23
C PHE A 205 3.59 13.52 12.07
N ILE A 206 4.13 12.31 12.30
CA ILE A 206 4.62 11.44 11.21
C ILE A 206 3.49 11.15 10.21
N LYS A 207 2.29 10.76 10.70
CA LYS A 207 1.13 10.46 9.85
C LYS A 207 0.65 11.66 9.04
N LEU A 208 0.75 12.87 9.60
CA LEU A 208 0.43 14.11 8.89
C LEU A 208 1.43 14.41 7.76
N GLY A 209 2.66 13.87 7.86
CA GLY A 209 3.72 14.02 6.87
C GLY A 209 4.93 14.81 7.37
N PHE A 210 5.05 15.03 8.69
CA PHE A 210 6.23 15.67 9.27
C PHE A 210 7.38 14.68 9.42
N SER A 211 8.60 15.21 9.37
CA SER A 211 9.81 14.43 9.62
C SER A 211 10.87 15.26 10.33
N ASN A 212 11.87 14.57 10.87
CA ASN A 212 12.99 15.15 11.56
C ASN A 212 14.24 14.32 11.24
N SER A 213 15.31 14.97 10.77
CA SER A 213 16.59 14.30 10.47
C SER A 213 17.48 14.12 11.73
N ASN A 214 17.09 14.73 12.84
CA ASN A 214 17.83 14.69 14.10
C ASN A 214 17.80 13.30 14.74
N THR A 215 18.98 12.71 14.90
CA THR A 215 19.17 11.40 15.54
C THR A 215 19.34 11.50 17.06
N ASN A 216 19.34 12.72 17.63
CA ASN A 216 19.39 12.92 19.07
C ASN A 216 18.06 12.50 19.72
N PRO A 217 18.05 11.50 20.64
CA PRO A 217 16.82 11.04 21.28
C PRO A 217 16.13 12.12 22.14
N LYS A 218 16.83 13.20 22.49
CA LYS A 218 16.26 14.36 23.21
C LYS A 218 15.48 15.33 22.32
N ALA A 219 15.52 15.14 21.01
CA ALA A 219 14.89 15.99 20.01
C ALA A 219 14.46 15.17 18.80
N SER A 220 13.93 13.97 19.06
CA SER A 220 13.56 12.99 18.05
C SER A 220 12.06 12.97 17.81
N LEU A 221 11.67 12.72 16.55
CA LEU A 221 10.29 12.40 16.19
C LEU A 221 10.01 10.90 16.27
N ASP A 222 11.01 10.06 16.58
CA ASP A 222 10.82 8.62 16.76
C ASP A 222 9.87 8.34 17.95
N PRO A 223 8.72 7.68 17.72
CA PRO A 223 7.80 7.31 18.79
C PRO A 223 8.42 6.38 19.85
N GLU A 224 9.46 5.62 19.51
CA GLU A 224 10.10 4.69 20.45
C GLU A 224 11.33 5.27 21.14
N ALA A 225 11.76 6.47 20.75
CA ALA A 225 12.83 7.18 21.47
C ALA A 225 12.36 7.55 22.87
N THR A 226 13.04 7.01 23.89
CA THR A 226 12.84 7.40 25.28
C THR A 226 13.44 8.78 25.48
N GLY A 227 12.59 9.82 25.34
CA GLY A 227 12.94 11.19 25.67
C GLY A 227 13.41 11.24 27.13
N GLY A 228 14.73 11.23 27.33
CA GLY A 228 15.31 11.31 28.67
C GLY A 228 15.05 12.69 29.30
N ALA A 229 15.41 12.85 30.57
CA ALA A 229 15.32 14.14 31.25
C ALA A 229 16.00 15.26 30.43
N GLY A 230 15.23 16.32 30.15
CA GLY A 230 15.69 17.49 29.40
C GLY A 230 15.64 17.37 27.87
N GLY A 231 14.87 16.42 27.32
CA GLY A 231 14.47 16.43 25.90
C GLY A 231 13.17 17.20 25.67
N ILE A 232 12.94 17.62 24.43
CA ILE A 232 11.67 18.18 23.97
C ILE A 232 10.76 17.07 23.44
N ASP A 233 9.46 17.17 23.73
CA ASP A 233 8.51 16.08 23.44
C ASP A 233 8.26 15.90 21.94
N LEU A 234 8.19 17.02 21.21
CA LEU A 234 7.95 17.07 19.77
C LEU A 234 8.94 18.03 19.10
N CYS A 235 9.65 17.53 18.10
CA CYS A 235 10.51 18.33 17.24
C CYS A 235 10.41 17.83 15.79
N CYS A 236 10.00 18.69 14.88
CA CYS A 236 9.91 18.44 13.44
C CYS A 236 10.75 19.47 12.68
N GLU A 237 11.31 19.06 11.55
CA GLU A 237 12.10 19.91 10.65
C GLU A 237 11.33 20.19 9.36
N TYR A 238 10.74 19.14 8.78
CA TYR A 238 10.01 19.21 7.51
C TYR A 238 8.53 18.88 7.69
N PRO A 239 7.65 19.43 6.83
CA PRO A 239 7.94 20.41 5.77
C PRO A 239 8.22 21.84 6.27
N TYR A 240 8.02 22.08 7.56
CA TYR A 240 8.44 23.29 8.27
C TYR A 240 8.68 22.96 9.75
N PRO A 241 9.47 23.77 10.46
CA PRO A 241 9.83 23.48 11.83
C PRO A 241 8.63 23.56 12.77
N VAL A 242 8.47 22.54 13.61
CA VAL A 242 7.49 22.49 14.69
C VAL A 242 8.18 22.02 15.96
N VAL A 243 7.94 22.72 17.05
CA VAL A 243 8.43 22.36 18.38
C VAL A 243 7.25 22.30 19.34
N GLY A 244 7.22 21.31 20.21
CA GLY A 244 6.10 21.19 21.11
C GLY A 244 6.34 20.40 22.39
N GLU A 245 5.47 20.69 23.35
CA GLU A 245 5.37 20.02 24.64
C GLU A 245 4.01 19.33 24.74
N CYS A 246 3.99 18.14 25.35
CA CYS A 246 2.82 17.31 25.48
C CYS A 246 2.47 17.15 26.95
N LYS A 247 1.18 17.28 27.28
CA LYS A 247 0.71 17.02 28.64
C LYS A 247 -0.57 16.21 28.65
N ALA A 248 -0.41 14.93 28.98
CA ALA A 248 -1.53 14.12 29.43
C ALA A 248 -1.98 14.66 30.80
N SER A 249 -3.23 15.09 30.87
CA SER A 249 -3.83 15.64 32.08
C SER A 249 -5.30 15.26 32.07
N ALA A 250 -5.81 14.68 33.16
CA ALA A 250 -7.21 14.30 33.28
C ALA A 250 -8.13 15.52 33.46
N ASN A 251 -8.14 16.42 32.47
CA ASN A 251 -8.89 17.69 32.44
C ASN A 251 -8.59 18.63 33.63
N GLN A 252 -7.37 18.58 34.15
CA GLN A 252 -6.87 19.44 35.23
C GLN A 252 -6.02 20.58 34.67
N GLU A 253 -5.82 21.66 35.43
CA GLU A 253 -4.95 22.76 34.99
C GLU A 253 -3.55 22.29 34.57
N ILE A 254 -3.09 22.80 33.43
CA ILE A 254 -1.72 22.57 32.96
C ILE A 254 -0.77 23.34 33.89
N PRO A 255 0.30 22.70 34.40
CA PRO A 255 1.29 23.37 35.22
C PRO A 255 1.91 24.58 34.50
N THR A 256 2.08 25.71 35.19
CA THR A 256 2.63 26.96 34.64
C THR A 256 3.98 26.80 33.95
N LYS A 257 4.77 25.80 34.36
CA LYS A 257 6.09 25.51 33.78
C LYS A 257 6.06 25.07 32.31
N VAL A 258 4.94 24.56 31.78
CA VAL A 258 4.90 23.98 30.42
C VAL A 258 5.30 25.00 29.35
N CYS A 259 4.80 26.24 29.44
CA CYS A 259 5.20 27.31 28.51
C CYS A 259 6.69 27.60 28.60
N SER A 260 7.25 27.70 29.82
CA SER A 260 8.68 27.96 30.01
C SER A 260 9.56 26.80 29.56
N GLN A 261 9.09 25.55 29.71
CA GLN A 261 9.80 24.35 29.25
C GLN A 261 9.87 24.35 27.72
N LEU A 262 8.75 24.61 27.03
CA LEU A 262 8.73 24.69 25.57
C LEU A 262 9.73 25.73 25.05
N THR A 263 9.80 26.90 25.68
CA THR A 263 10.77 27.92 25.28
C THR A 263 12.21 27.49 25.52
N TYR A 264 12.53 27.04 26.73
CA TYR A 264 13.88 26.66 27.09
C TYR A 264 14.39 25.45 26.30
N LEU A 265 13.61 24.38 26.24
CA LEU A 265 13.97 23.14 25.54
C LEU A 265 13.90 23.31 24.03
N GLY A 266 12.93 24.07 23.53
CA GLY A 266 12.84 24.39 22.11
C GLY A 266 14.08 25.12 21.60
N GLN A 267 14.55 26.15 22.32
CA GLN A 267 15.78 26.86 21.96
C GLN A 267 17.03 25.99 22.11
N ALA A 268 17.06 25.08 23.08
CA ALA A 268 18.20 24.19 23.29
C ALA A 268 18.35 23.12 22.20
N HIS A 269 17.24 22.69 21.60
CA HIS A 269 17.20 21.51 20.72
C HIS A 269 16.79 21.80 19.27
N SER A 270 16.26 22.99 18.99
CA SER A 270 15.86 23.41 17.63
C SER A 270 16.56 24.72 17.25
N PRO A 271 17.54 24.69 16.33
CA PRO A 271 18.22 25.89 15.83
C PRO A 271 17.27 26.94 15.24
N ASP A 272 16.13 26.48 14.69
CA ASP A 272 15.12 27.32 14.05
C ASP A 272 13.92 27.63 14.96
N TYR A 273 14.07 27.52 16.30
CA TYR A 273 13.00 27.73 17.28
C TYR A 273 12.17 29.01 17.04
N GLU A 274 12.83 30.11 16.67
CA GLU A 274 12.14 31.39 16.42
C GLU A 274 11.15 31.29 15.25
N MET A 275 11.53 30.58 14.18
CA MET A 275 10.69 30.34 13.00
C MET A 275 9.75 29.14 13.17
N ALA A 276 9.96 28.31 14.19
CA ALA A 276 9.17 27.12 14.44
C ALA A 276 7.75 27.47 14.91
N ILE A 277 6.78 26.67 14.44
CA ILE A 277 5.46 26.64 15.05
C ILE A 277 5.60 26.04 16.45
N LYS A 278 5.10 26.75 17.46
CA LYS A 278 5.17 26.35 18.86
C LYS A 278 3.82 25.76 19.25
N ILE A 279 3.79 24.49 19.65
CA ILE A 279 2.54 23.77 19.96
C ILE A 279 2.61 23.18 21.36
N ILE A 280 1.54 23.34 22.14
CA ILE A 280 1.31 22.63 23.38
C ILE A 280 0.10 21.73 23.15
N ILE A 281 0.25 20.42 23.32
CA ILE A 281 -0.87 19.48 23.19
C ILE A 281 -1.27 19.00 24.57
N ALA A 282 -2.45 19.39 25.03
CA ALA A 282 -2.88 19.12 26.40
C ALA A 282 -4.40 19.18 26.57
N ALA A 283 -4.95 18.23 27.33
CA ALA A 283 -6.38 18.19 27.64
C ALA A 283 -6.82 19.27 28.65
N GLY A 284 -5.95 19.58 29.62
CA GLY A 284 -6.17 20.54 30.69
C GLY A 284 -6.11 22.00 30.28
N SER A 285 -6.74 22.92 31.00
CA SER A 285 -6.66 24.35 30.65
C SER A 285 -5.38 25.03 31.16
N LEU A 286 -4.90 26.03 30.43
CA LEU A 286 -3.91 26.97 30.95
C LEU A 286 -4.56 27.84 32.04
N ASN A 287 -3.86 28.02 33.15
CA ASN A 287 -4.30 28.98 34.17
C ASN A 287 -4.11 30.44 33.71
N HIS A 288 -4.72 31.37 34.45
CA HIS A 288 -4.76 32.80 34.12
C HIS A 288 -3.38 33.47 33.97
N HIS A 289 -2.31 32.88 34.52
CA HIS A 289 -0.95 33.36 34.32
C HIS A 289 -0.28 32.79 33.06
N SER A 290 -0.60 31.55 32.70
CA SER A 290 0.09 30.82 31.63
C SER A 290 -0.47 31.16 30.25
N ASN A 291 -1.77 31.44 30.13
CA ASN A 291 -2.37 31.78 28.84
C ASN A 291 -1.80 33.08 28.24
N PRO A 292 -1.62 34.18 28.99
CA PRO A 292 -0.93 35.37 28.48
C PRO A 292 0.52 35.09 28.02
N ILE A 293 1.23 34.17 28.67
CA ILE A 293 2.59 33.77 28.28
C ILE A 293 2.54 33.00 26.95
N ALA A 294 1.62 32.05 26.81
CA ALA A 294 1.43 31.31 25.57
C ALA A 294 1.10 32.25 24.40
N ILE A 295 0.19 33.20 24.61
CA ILE A 295 -0.17 34.22 23.61
C ILE A 295 1.04 35.10 23.25
N GLY A 296 1.74 35.63 24.26
CA GLY A 296 2.91 36.49 24.06
C GLY A 296 4.06 35.80 23.30
N ASN A 297 4.18 34.48 23.44
CA ASN A 297 5.18 33.66 22.74
C ASN A 297 4.63 32.96 21.48
N LYS A 298 3.42 33.30 21.04
CA LYS A 298 2.77 32.74 19.84
C LYS A 298 2.68 31.20 19.87
N MET A 299 2.36 30.63 21.03
CA MET A 299 2.17 29.19 21.21
C MET A 299 0.72 28.80 20.93
N ASN A 300 0.51 27.75 20.15
CA ASN A 300 -0.81 27.17 19.91
C ASN A 300 -1.07 26.10 20.97
N VAL A 301 -2.13 26.24 21.76
CA VAL A 301 -2.56 25.19 22.70
C VAL A 301 -3.69 24.42 22.05
N ILE A 302 -3.47 23.13 21.82
CA ILE A 302 -4.35 22.24 21.07
C ILE A 302 -4.82 21.09 21.96
N ARG A 303 -6.10 20.77 21.89
CA ARG A 303 -6.72 19.66 22.61
C ARG A 303 -6.40 18.32 21.93
N PRO A 304 -6.24 17.23 22.68
CA PRO A 304 -6.05 15.89 22.10
C PRO A 304 -7.13 15.51 21.09
N GLU A 305 -8.37 15.96 21.29
CA GLU A 305 -9.51 15.73 20.40
C GLU A 305 -9.33 16.40 19.03
N ALA A 306 -8.82 17.64 19.00
CA ALA A 306 -8.57 18.33 17.74
C ALA A 306 -7.42 17.67 16.96
N LEU A 307 -6.36 17.24 17.65
CA LEU A 307 -5.29 16.44 17.04
C LEU A 307 -5.81 15.11 16.50
N GLU A 308 -6.62 14.39 17.29
CA GLU A 308 -7.23 13.13 16.88
C GLU A 308 -8.08 13.32 15.62
N LYS A 309 -8.96 14.32 15.59
CA LYS A 309 -9.78 14.65 14.41
C LYS A 309 -8.93 14.95 13.18
N LEU A 310 -7.88 15.76 13.31
CA LEU A 310 -6.97 16.09 12.22
C LEU A 310 -6.30 14.83 11.62
N VAL A 311 -5.84 13.93 12.49
CA VAL A 311 -5.15 12.70 12.09
C VAL A 311 -6.13 11.69 11.50
N LYS A 312 -7.34 11.57 12.06
CA LYS A 312 -8.43 10.78 11.48
C LYS A 312 -8.76 11.26 10.07
N LEU A 313 -8.89 12.57 9.87
CA LEU A 313 -9.18 13.14 8.55
C LEU A 313 -8.09 12.82 7.52
N LYS A 314 -6.81 12.88 7.92
CA LYS A 314 -5.67 12.49 7.08
C LYS A 314 -5.68 10.99 6.74
N ALA A 315 -6.02 10.13 7.70
CA ALA A 315 -6.07 8.69 7.51
C ALA A 315 -7.23 8.26 6.59
N SER A 316 -8.42 8.82 6.81
CA SER A 316 -9.62 8.52 6.02
C SER A 316 -9.52 9.06 4.58
N HIS A 317 -8.87 10.20 4.39
CA HIS A 317 -8.76 10.88 3.10
C HIS A 317 -7.32 11.30 2.84
N THR A 318 -6.55 10.44 2.17
CA THR A 318 -5.17 10.78 1.79
C THR A 318 -5.16 12.03 0.92
N GLY A 319 -4.42 13.06 1.35
CA GLY A 319 -4.36 14.35 0.66
C GLY A 319 -5.35 15.40 1.17
N SER A 320 -6.20 15.09 2.16
CA SER A 320 -7.16 16.04 2.75
C SER A 320 -6.53 17.21 3.49
N ILE A 321 -5.31 17.03 4.02
CA ILE A 321 -4.61 18.05 4.80
C ILE A 321 -3.52 18.70 3.95
N ASN A 322 -3.73 19.96 3.59
CA ASN A 322 -2.69 20.82 3.04
C ASN A 322 -1.82 21.40 4.18
N LEU A 323 -0.60 20.91 4.31
CA LEU A 323 0.30 21.31 5.40
C LEU A 323 0.70 22.79 5.33
N TRP A 324 0.68 23.44 4.16
CA TRP A 324 0.97 24.88 4.02
C TRP A 324 -0.19 25.76 4.50
N GLU A 325 -1.43 25.33 4.27
CA GLU A 325 -2.61 25.98 4.85
C GLU A 325 -2.66 25.74 6.36
N LEU A 326 -2.32 24.53 6.83
CA LEU A 326 -2.18 24.25 8.25
C LEU A 326 -1.11 25.13 8.89
N LYS A 327 0.03 25.35 8.22
CA LYS A 327 1.07 26.28 8.68
C LYS A 327 0.51 27.68 8.84
N SER A 328 -0.14 28.20 7.80
CA SER A 328 -0.74 29.54 7.79
C SER A 328 -1.78 29.71 8.89
N CYS A 329 -2.58 28.66 9.15
CA CYS A 329 -3.51 28.57 10.26
C CYS A 329 -2.78 28.66 11.62
N LEU A 330 -1.72 27.88 11.82
CA LEU A 330 -1.00 27.86 13.09
C LEU A 330 -0.13 29.11 13.34
N GLU A 331 0.25 29.86 12.31
CA GLU A 331 0.99 31.13 12.39
C GLU A 331 0.09 32.34 12.67
N SER A 332 -1.21 32.23 12.40
CA SER A 332 -2.16 33.33 12.60
C SER A 332 -2.73 33.34 14.02
N GLN A 333 -3.18 34.52 14.46
CA GLN A 333 -3.97 34.63 15.69
C GLN A 333 -5.35 33.96 15.53
N PRO A 334 -5.97 33.46 16.61
CA PRO A 334 -5.50 33.52 18.00
C PRO A 334 -4.41 32.48 18.35
N PHE A 335 -3.67 32.79 19.42
CA PHE A 335 -2.71 31.91 20.10
C PHE A 335 -3.23 31.60 21.51
N GLY A 336 -2.54 30.75 22.27
CA GLY A 336 -3.02 30.25 23.54
C GLY A 336 -4.12 29.20 23.33
N GLU A 337 -5.07 29.11 24.27
CA GLU A 337 -6.16 28.12 24.23
C GLU A 337 -7.11 28.28 23.05
N ASP A 338 -7.35 29.52 22.60
CA ASP A 338 -8.25 29.81 21.49
C ASP A 338 -7.70 29.31 20.13
N ALA A 339 -6.43 28.90 20.09
CA ALA A 339 -5.84 28.26 18.92
C ALA A 339 -6.49 26.90 18.59
N ASP A 340 -7.10 26.23 19.58
CA ASP A 340 -7.79 24.97 19.37
C ASP A 340 -9.02 25.13 18.45
N SER A 341 -9.85 26.15 18.72
CA SER A 341 -11.01 26.47 17.88
C SER A 341 -10.59 26.81 16.45
N LYS A 342 -9.50 27.56 16.29
CA LYS A 342 -8.91 27.88 14.98
C LYS A 342 -8.49 26.61 14.21
N LEU A 343 -7.93 25.61 14.90
CA LEU A 343 -7.59 24.33 14.27
C LEU A 343 -8.84 23.53 13.92
N LEU A 344 -9.88 23.54 14.77
CA LEU A 344 -11.16 22.90 14.47
C LEU A 344 -11.83 23.52 13.24
N ASP A 345 -11.82 24.85 13.09
CA ASP A 345 -12.33 25.53 11.89
C ASP A 345 -11.59 25.09 10.63
N PHE A 346 -10.26 24.92 10.72
CA PHE A 346 -9.45 24.37 9.62
C PHE A 346 -9.88 22.94 9.25
N ILE A 347 -10.13 22.08 10.24
CA ILE A 347 -10.59 20.71 10.04
C ILE A 347 -11.99 20.72 9.39
N GLU A 348 -12.92 21.52 9.90
CA GLU A 348 -14.29 21.61 9.37
C GLU A 348 -14.30 22.13 7.92
N LYS A 349 -13.44 23.09 7.58
CA LYS A 349 -13.25 23.55 6.20
C LYS A 349 -12.81 22.38 5.30
N ALA A 350 -11.80 21.63 5.71
CA ALA A 350 -11.30 20.48 4.95
C ALA A 350 -12.36 19.37 4.79
N GLU A 351 -13.14 19.09 5.82
CA GLU A 351 -14.28 18.17 5.75
C GLU A 351 -15.37 18.66 4.78
N GLY A 352 -15.71 19.95 4.83
CA GLY A 352 -16.68 20.57 3.93
C GLY A 352 -16.25 20.46 2.46
N GLU A 353 -14.95 20.61 2.20
CA GLU A 353 -14.35 20.43 0.89
C GLU A 353 -14.42 18.99 0.37
N ILE A 354 -14.30 17.98 1.24
CA ILE A 354 -14.48 16.57 0.89
C ILE A 354 -15.95 16.28 0.61
N LYS A 355 -16.86 16.77 1.46
CA LYS A 355 -18.31 16.65 1.29
C LYS A 355 -18.77 17.23 -0.04
N LEU A 356 -18.26 18.42 -0.37
CA LEU A 356 -18.52 19.07 -1.66
C LEU A 356 -18.09 18.18 -2.85
N ARG A 357 -16.86 17.65 -2.81
CA ARG A 357 -16.33 16.80 -3.88
C ARG A 357 -17.11 15.50 -4.02
N SER A 358 -17.47 14.86 -2.91
CA SER A 358 -18.26 13.63 -2.93
C SER A 358 -19.66 13.87 -3.51
N HIS A 359 -20.29 14.98 -3.13
CA HIS A 359 -21.58 15.39 -3.69
C HIS A 359 -21.53 15.58 -5.21
N ILE A 360 -20.44 16.18 -5.73
CA ILE A 360 -20.22 16.33 -7.18
C ILE A 360 -20.08 14.94 -7.85
N VAL A 361 -19.31 14.03 -7.27
CA VAL A 361 -19.17 12.65 -7.78
C VAL A 361 -20.53 11.95 -7.83
N GLN A 362 -21.34 12.06 -6.78
CA GLN A 362 -22.69 11.49 -6.74
C GLN A 362 -23.64 12.14 -7.75
N THR A 363 -23.51 13.46 -7.97
CA THR A 363 -24.30 14.16 -8.99
C THR A 363 -24.02 13.60 -10.38
N VAL A 364 -22.75 13.36 -10.73
CA VAL A 364 -22.38 12.75 -12.02
C VAL A 364 -22.97 11.35 -12.14
N LYS A 365 -22.81 10.51 -11.11
CA LYS A 365 -23.35 9.14 -11.06
C LYS A 365 -24.86 9.12 -11.29
N MET A 366 -25.60 9.93 -10.53
CA MET A 366 -27.05 10.05 -10.65
C MET A 366 -27.49 10.52 -12.05
N CYS A 367 -26.79 11.48 -12.65
CA CYS A 367 -27.11 11.94 -13.99
C CYS A 367 -26.91 10.85 -15.04
N LEU A 368 -25.81 10.08 -14.97
CA LEU A 368 -25.56 8.96 -15.88
C LEU A 368 -26.67 7.92 -15.81
N GLU A 369 -27.07 7.53 -14.60
CA GLU A 369 -28.15 6.57 -14.36
C GLU A 369 -29.48 7.07 -14.90
N LYS A 370 -29.83 8.33 -14.62
CA LYS A 370 -31.11 8.92 -15.04
C LYS A 370 -31.23 9.13 -16.55
N PHE A 371 -30.13 9.50 -17.21
CA PHE A 371 -30.11 9.72 -18.65
C PHE A 371 -29.76 8.46 -19.45
N ASN A 372 -29.41 7.36 -18.78
CA ASN A 372 -28.91 6.13 -19.40
C ASN A 372 -27.78 6.43 -20.43
N SER A 373 -26.84 7.29 -20.03
CA SER A 373 -25.75 7.79 -20.87
C SER A 373 -24.40 7.32 -20.35
N SER A 374 -23.42 7.18 -21.25
CA SER A 374 -22.03 6.84 -20.89
C SER A 374 -21.22 8.02 -20.36
N SER A 375 -21.68 9.25 -20.59
CA SER A 375 -21.06 10.49 -20.07
C SER A 375 -22.10 11.61 -19.99
N VAL A 376 -21.83 12.64 -19.19
CA VAL A 376 -22.69 13.83 -19.04
C VAL A 376 -21.88 15.09 -19.30
N ASP A 377 -22.45 16.04 -20.05
CA ASP A 377 -21.82 17.34 -20.29
C ASP A 377 -21.95 18.30 -19.09
N LEU A 378 -21.09 19.31 -19.07
CA LEU A 378 -21.03 20.31 -18.00
C LEU A 378 -22.33 21.11 -17.82
N ASP A 379 -23.10 21.36 -18.88
CA ASP A 379 -24.34 22.14 -18.78
C ASP A 379 -25.43 21.36 -18.03
N ALA A 380 -25.60 20.08 -18.37
CA ALA A 380 -26.50 19.17 -17.67
C ALA A 380 -26.05 18.97 -16.21
N LEU A 381 -24.74 18.81 -15.96
CA LEU A 381 -24.20 18.69 -14.60
C LEU A 381 -24.40 19.96 -13.78
N SER A 382 -24.17 21.13 -14.37
CA SER A 382 -24.40 22.42 -13.71
C SER A 382 -25.87 22.55 -13.29
N GLY A 383 -26.81 22.20 -14.17
CA GLY A 383 -28.23 22.17 -13.82
C GLY A 383 -28.52 21.21 -12.67
N ALA A 384 -28.11 19.94 -12.80
CA ALA A 384 -28.36 18.91 -11.80
C ALA A 384 -27.77 19.26 -10.42
N TYR A 385 -26.55 19.81 -10.41
CA TYR A 385 -25.87 20.23 -9.20
C TYR A 385 -26.67 21.28 -8.42
N HIS A 386 -27.15 22.34 -9.08
CA HIS A 386 -27.92 23.39 -8.43
C HIS A 386 -29.27 22.90 -7.86
N PHE A 387 -29.89 21.89 -8.49
CA PHE A 387 -31.14 21.29 -8.02
C PHE A 387 -30.95 20.10 -7.05
N SER A 388 -29.72 19.77 -6.68
CA SER A 388 -29.38 18.64 -5.82
C SER A 388 -29.18 19.01 -4.34
N ASN A 389 -29.51 20.24 -3.94
CA ASN A 389 -29.23 20.81 -2.61
C ASN A 389 -27.73 20.68 -2.24
N PRO A 390 -26.83 21.34 -2.99
CA PRO A 390 -25.40 21.15 -2.79
C PRO A 390 -24.90 21.76 -1.47
N PRO A 391 -23.81 21.22 -0.87
CA PRO A 391 -23.22 21.75 0.36
C PRO A 391 -22.72 23.21 0.23
N LYS A 392 -22.39 23.62 -0.99
CA LYS A 392 -21.90 24.96 -1.34
C LYS A 392 -22.46 25.33 -2.71
N ASN A 393 -22.82 26.59 -2.93
CA ASN A 393 -23.15 27.05 -4.29
C ASN A 393 -21.86 27.32 -5.06
N LEU A 394 -21.77 26.83 -6.29
CA LEU A 394 -20.61 26.99 -7.17
C LEU A 394 -21.03 27.65 -8.49
N SER A 395 -20.16 28.50 -9.04
CA SER A 395 -20.29 28.91 -10.43
C SER A 395 -20.07 27.72 -11.37
N LYS A 396 -20.47 27.87 -12.65
CA LYS A 396 -20.23 26.83 -13.66
C LYS A 396 -18.74 26.57 -13.84
N GLU A 397 -17.91 27.61 -13.76
CA GLU A 397 -16.45 27.54 -13.84
C GLU A 397 -15.85 26.82 -12.63
N GLU A 398 -16.29 27.17 -11.41
CA GLU A 398 -15.82 26.49 -10.19
C GLU A 398 -16.17 24.99 -10.19
N LEU A 399 -17.40 24.65 -10.61
CA LEU A 399 -17.83 23.26 -10.76
C LEU A 399 -16.97 22.54 -11.81
N ARG A 400 -16.69 23.20 -12.94
CA ARG A 400 -15.84 22.65 -14.01
C ARG A 400 -14.43 22.35 -13.50
N ASP A 401 -13.82 23.26 -12.76
CA ASP A 401 -12.46 23.07 -12.24
C ASP A 401 -12.38 21.88 -11.28
N ILE A 402 -13.37 21.72 -10.40
CA ILE A 402 -13.45 20.57 -9.49
C ILE A 402 -13.70 19.26 -10.27
N LEU A 403 -14.57 19.27 -11.29
CA LEU A 403 -14.79 18.10 -12.14
C LEU A 403 -13.51 17.68 -12.86
N ILE A 404 -12.68 18.63 -13.29
CA ILE A 404 -11.38 18.35 -13.90
C ILE A 404 -10.40 17.78 -12.87
N GLU A 405 -10.33 18.36 -11.67
CA GLU A 405 -9.52 17.87 -10.55
C GLU A 405 -9.87 16.40 -10.24
N LEU A 406 -11.16 16.10 -10.05
CA LEU A 406 -11.69 14.77 -9.77
C LEU A 406 -11.48 13.77 -10.90
N SER A 407 -11.29 14.27 -12.12
CA SER A 407 -10.99 13.49 -13.33
C SER A 407 -9.49 13.32 -13.60
N SER A 408 -8.64 13.90 -12.75
CA SER A 408 -7.20 13.74 -12.87
C SER A 408 -6.79 12.29 -12.53
N PRO A 409 -5.70 11.77 -13.11
CA PRO A 409 -5.16 10.46 -12.72
C PRO A 409 -4.82 10.36 -11.23
N LEU A 410 -4.54 11.49 -10.57
CA LEU A 410 -4.21 11.53 -9.15
C LEU A 410 -5.46 11.32 -8.26
N ALA A 411 -6.60 11.94 -8.62
CA ALA A 411 -7.84 11.80 -7.87
C ALA A 411 -8.61 10.52 -8.27
N GLY A 412 -8.86 10.35 -9.58
CA GLY A 412 -9.42 9.13 -10.17
C GLY A 412 -10.82 8.78 -9.66
N TYR A 413 -11.67 9.75 -9.33
CA TYR A 413 -13.08 9.52 -8.96
C TYR A 413 -14.01 9.60 -10.17
N LEU A 414 -13.64 10.45 -11.12
CA LEU A 414 -14.33 10.64 -12.38
C LEU A 414 -13.37 10.39 -13.54
N GLY A 415 -13.93 10.17 -14.71
CA GLY A 415 -13.20 10.21 -15.98
C GLY A 415 -13.72 11.33 -16.85
N ARG A 416 -12.91 11.73 -17.83
CA ARG A 416 -13.22 12.79 -18.78
C ARG A 416 -13.05 12.26 -20.20
N VAL A 417 -14.03 12.51 -21.07
CA VAL A 417 -14.03 11.97 -22.43
C VAL A 417 -12.98 12.67 -23.29
N ASP A 418 -12.24 11.88 -24.06
CA ASP A 418 -11.32 12.34 -25.09
C ASP A 418 -12.00 12.25 -26.47
N GLU A 419 -12.06 13.38 -27.18
CA GLU A 419 -12.51 13.45 -28.57
C GLU A 419 -11.39 14.04 -29.42
N ASN A 420 -10.90 13.28 -30.42
CA ASN A 420 -9.80 13.69 -31.30
C ASN A 420 -8.57 14.19 -30.52
N GLU A 421 -8.15 13.42 -29.50
CA GLU A 421 -7.02 13.74 -28.61
C GLU A 421 -7.20 15.03 -27.79
N ARG A 422 -8.43 15.55 -27.68
CA ARG A 422 -8.77 16.71 -26.84
C ARG A 422 -9.80 16.32 -25.79
N LYS A 423 -9.49 16.63 -24.53
CA LYS A 423 -10.40 16.46 -23.39
C LYS A 423 -11.59 17.41 -23.48
N CYS A 424 -12.78 16.91 -23.78
CA CYS A 424 -14.01 17.71 -23.77
C CYS A 424 -14.63 17.76 -22.36
N ASP A 425 -15.51 18.74 -22.09
CA ASP A 425 -16.16 18.90 -20.78
C ASP A 425 -17.33 17.93 -20.61
N ARG A 426 -17.03 16.64 -20.80
CA ARG A 426 -17.92 15.51 -20.59
C ARG A 426 -17.29 14.55 -19.61
N PHE A 427 -18.04 14.18 -18.59
CA PHE A 427 -17.54 13.44 -17.45
C PHE A 427 -18.29 12.13 -17.27
N TYR A 428 -17.62 11.12 -16.72
CA TYR A 428 -18.21 9.82 -16.39
C TYR A 428 -17.72 9.34 -15.02
N PHE A 429 -18.49 8.48 -14.38
CA PHE A 429 -18.21 7.96 -13.05
C PHE A 429 -17.19 6.83 -13.10
N LEU A 430 -16.22 6.83 -12.19
CA LEU A 430 -15.28 5.71 -12.00
C LEU A 430 -15.49 5.01 -10.66
N ARG A 431 -15.54 5.78 -9.57
CA ARG A 431 -15.71 5.26 -8.20
C ARG A 431 -16.22 6.33 -7.25
N ASP A 432 -16.83 5.89 -6.16
CA ASP A 432 -17.32 6.78 -5.12
C ASP A 432 -16.15 7.43 -4.34
N LEU A 433 -16.33 8.69 -3.95
CA LEU A 433 -15.53 9.34 -2.90
C LEU A 433 -16.32 9.20 -1.59
N PRO A 434 -15.94 8.31 -0.67
CA PRO A 434 -16.65 8.16 0.60
C PRO A 434 -16.56 9.46 1.40
N CYS A 435 -17.64 9.81 2.10
CA CYS A 435 -17.67 10.94 3.06
C CYS A 435 -17.82 10.49 4.50
N ASP A 436 -18.42 9.31 4.69
CA ASP A 436 -18.60 8.72 6.00
C ASP A 436 -17.65 7.53 6.11
N VAL A 437 -16.56 7.77 6.79
CA VAL A 437 -15.92 6.68 7.52
C VAL A 437 -15.78 7.23 8.93
N PHE A 438 -16.50 6.60 9.88
CA PHE A 438 -16.44 6.82 11.33
C PHE A 438 -17.35 7.93 11.89
N SER A 439 -18.66 7.61 11.98
CA SER A 439 -19.53 8.11 13.06
C SER A 439 -19.41 7.23 14.30
#